data_AF-A0A8I1N1I7-F1
#
_entry.id   AF-A0A8I1N1I7-F1
#
_cell.length_a   1.000
_cell.length_b   1.000
_cell.length_c   1.000
_cell.angle_alpha   90.00
_cell.angle_beta   90.00
_cell.angle_gamma   90.00
#
_symmetry.space_group_name_H-M   'P 1'
#
loop_
_entity.id
_entity.type
_entity.pdbx_description
1 polymer ?
#
loop_
_entity_poly.entity_id
_entity_poly.type
_entity_poly.pdbx_seq_one_letter_code
_entity_poly.pdbx_strand_id
1 'polypeptide(L)'
;MRFCRMIVLSWWALLLPVTTATAAGFAPTQSELAALPPYCAARLNEQSAAYKSWQDSMGAGFLHIHHYCFALNFMNRARGMSSSDKDRRGVLGAAMTNFDYVLRNTQADFYLRPEILMNRGITLSMMNRVGEAVGDLMKAIEADPKQPRAYVALADMYSSQKNRAKALDTITEGLRHNPGIKSLQRRYTELGGKLPYPAPAEPVPVAVQADTDAAPTIEPGSTPAAESADSASSPPAEAPVEPPKIGSPTNPYCRFCPD
;
A
#
# COMPACT_ATOMS: atom_id res chain seq x y z
N MET A 1 73.55 -0.87 52.33
CA MET A 1 72.17 -1.35 52.12
C MET A 1 71.28 -0.17 51.78
N ARG A 2 70.81 -0.05 50.53
CA ARG A 2 69.84 0.97 50.10
C ARG A 2 68.58 0.23 49.66
N PHE A 3 67.46 0.39 50.37
CA PHE A 3 66.16 -0.14 49.96
C PHE A 3 65.47 0.88 49.06
N CYS A 4 65.19 0.47 47.82
CA CYS A 4 64.42 1.25 46.85
C CYS A 4 62.93 0.92 47.02
N ARG A 5 62.11 1.93 47.32
CA ARG A 5 60.64 1.82 47.41
C ARG A 5 60.05 1.80 45.99
N MET A 6 59.41 0.71 45.59
CA MET A 6 58.57 0.67 44.38
C MET A 6 57.19 1.25 44.70
N ILE A 7 56.81 2.30 43.96
CA ILE A 7 55.47 2.87 43.95
C ILE A 7 54.67 2.18 42.83
N VAL A 8 53.58 1.50 43.19
CA VAL A 8 52.65 0.91 42.23
C VAL A 8 51.55 1.94 41.95
N LEU A 9 51.54 2.50 40.75
CA LEU A 9 50.49 3.42 40.28
C LEU A 9 49.39 2.61 39.56
N SER A 10 48.27 2.43 40.24
CA SER A 10 47.06 1.77 39.72
C SER A 10 46.37 2.68 38.72
N TRP A 11 46.38 2.32 37.43
CA TRP A 11 45.60 2.99 36.40
C TRP A 11 44.16 2.50 36.41
N TRP A 12 43.25 3.32 36.91
CA TRP A 12 41.81 3.12 36.74
C TRP A 12 41.37 3.77 35.43
N ALA A 13 41.17 2.97 34.39
CA ALA A 13 40.60 3.44 33.13
C ALA A 13 39.08 3.63 33.30
N LEU A 14 38.63 4.88 33.34
CA LEU A 14 37.21 5.21 33.26
C LEU A 14 36.70 4.92 31.85
N LEU A 15 35.99 3.81 31.67
CA LEU A 15 35.22 3.53 30.46
C LEU A 15 33.89 4.30 30.55
N LEU A 16 33.81 5.44 29.88
CA LEU A 16 32.55 6.13 29.65
C LEU A 16 31.75 5.36 28.58
N PRO A 17 30.50 4.96 28.84
CA PRO A 17 29.68 4.31 27.82
C PRO A 17 29.35 5.32 26.72
N VAL A 18 29.82 5.04 25.50
CA VAL A 18 29.38 5.77 24.31
C VAL A 18 27.95 5.34 24.02
N THR A 19 26.98 6.18 24.33
CA THR A 19 25.60 6.00 23.90
C THR A 19 25.50 6.42 22.45
N THR A 20 25.49 5.45 21.53
CA THR A 20 25.13 5.72 20.14
C THR A 20 23.63 6.02 20.10
N ALA A 21 23.27 7.30 19.93
CA ALA A 21 21.92 7.66 19.55
C ALA A 21 21.62 6.98 18.21
N THR A 22 20.76 5.96 18.22
CA THR A 22 20.37 5.23 17.02
C THR A 22 19.48 6.14 16.19
N ALA A 23 20.01 6.65 15.07
CA ALA A 23 19.16 7.11 13.97
C ALA A 23 18.12 6.02 13.69
N ALA A 24 16.85 6.39 13.54
CA ALA A 24 15.77 5.44 13.30
C ALA A 24 16.20 4.43 12.21
N GLY A 25 16.42 3.17 12.62
CA GLY A 25 17.05 2.18 11.75
C GLY A 25 16.22 1.97 10.49
N PHE A 26 16.87 1.91 9.33
CA PHE A 26 16.16 1.75 8.04
C PHE A 26 15.25 0.52 8.02
N ALA A 27 15.71 -0.59 8.60
CA ALA A 27 14.92 -1.81 8.72
C ALA A 27 13.86 -1.71 9.84
N PRO A 28 12.67 -2.31 9.66
CA PRO A 28 11.69 -2.48 10.73
C PRO A 28 12.26 -3.33 11.88
N THR A 29 11.91 -2.99 13.12
CA THR A 29 12.10 -3.89 14.26
C THR A 29 11.15 -5.09 14.18
N GLN A 30 11.33 -6.11 15.02
CA GLN A 30 10.39 -7.24 15.06
C GLN A 30 8.96 -6.81 15.44
N SER A 31 8.81 -5.89 16.40
CA SER A 31 7.49 -5.40 16.81
C SER A 31 6.84 -4.54 15.72
N GLU A 32 7.63 -3.74 15.00
CA GLU A 32 7.16 -2.98 13.85
C GLU A 32 6.72 -3.89 12.71
N LEU A 33 7.51 -4.92 12.40
CA LEU A 33 7.19 -5.91 11.38
C LEU A 33 5.89 -6.66 11.71
N ALA A 34 5.65 -6.97 12.98
CA ALA A 34 4.41 -7.59 13.44
C ALA A 34 3.17 -6.69 13.28
N ALA A 35 3.36 -5.37 13.18
CA ALA A 35 2.29 -4.40 12.94
C ALA A 35 2.04 -4.14 11.43
N LEU A 36 2.84 -4.75 10.54
CA LEU A 36 2.67 -4.64 9.10
C LEU A 36 1.82 -5.80 8.55
N PRO A 37 1.27 -5.66 7.33
CA PRO A 37 0.59 -6.77 6.66
C PRO A 37 1.49 -8.03 6.56
N PRO A 38 0.94 -9.25 6.68
CA PRO A 38 1.74 -10.49 6.74
C PRO A 38 2.66 -10.72 5.56
N TYR A 39 2.32 -10.20 4.39
CA TYR A 39 3.19 -10.27 3.22
C TYR A 39 4.51 -9.52 3.42
N CYS A 40 4.58 -8.53 4.32
CA CYS A 40 5.81 -7.83 4.65
C CYS A 40 6.79 -8.73 5.40
N ALA A 41 6.31 -9.53 6.35
CA ALA A 41 7.14 -10.51 7.04
C ALA A 41 7.71 -11.55 6.08
N ALA A 42 6.90 -12.02 5.13
CA ALA A 42 7.34 -12.93 4.09
C ALA A 42 8.37 -12.26 3.16
N ARG A 43 8.05 -11.10 2.59
CA ARG A 43 8.93 -10.35 1.66
C ARG A 43 10.28 -9.96 2.27
N LEU A 44 10.33 -9.67 3.57
CA LEU A 44 11.57 -9.29 4.26
C LEU A 44 12.35 -10.49 4.81
N ASN A 45 11.87 -11.72 4.59
CA ASN A 45 12.55 -12.96 4.96
C ASN A 45 12.40 -14.00 3.83
N GLU A 46 13.34 -13.99 2.89
CA GLU A 46 13.33 -14.88 1.73
C GLU A 46 13.47 -16.37 2.09
N GLN A 47 13.98 -16.67 3.29
CA GLN A 47 14.13 -18.03 3.78
C GLN A 47 12.85 -18.54 4.47
N SER A 48 11.84 -17.69 4.66
CA SER A 48 10.60 -18.08 5.32
C SER A 48 9.77 -19.03 4.47
N ALA A 49 9.10 -20.00 5.11
CA ALA A 49 8.18 -20.91 4.43
C ALA A 49 7.03 -20.17 3.71
N ALA A 50 6.66 -18.97 4.20
CA ALA A 50 5.60 -18.16 3.61
C ALA A 50 6.05 -17.37 2.36
N TYR A 51 7.37 -17.22 2.11
CA TYR A 51 7.90 -16.39 1.03
C TYR A 51 7.34 -16.80 -0.33
N LYS A 52 7.48 -18.08 -0.67
CA LYS A 52 7.05 -18.62 -1.96
C LYS A 52 5.54 -18.48 -2.16
N SER A 53 4.74 -18.79 -1.14
CA SER A 53 3.28 -18.64 -1.22
C SER A 53 2.84 -17.20 -1.50
N TRP A 54 3.48 -16.21 -0.86
CA TRP A 54 3.20 -14.81 -1.15
C TRP A 54 3.74 -14.37 -2.51
N GLN A 55 4.90 -14.86 -2.92
CA GLN A 55 5.43 -14.62 -4.27
C GLN A 55 4.47 -15.13 -5.34
N ASP A 56 3.98 -16.36 -5.20
CA ASP A 56 3.05 -16.98 -6.14
C ASP A 56 1.72 -16.21 -6.18
N SER A 57 1.21 -15.78 -5.02
CA SER A 57 -0.04 -15.01 -4.93
C SER A 57 0.06 -13.58 -5.48
N MET A 58 1.21 -12.93 -5.37
CA MET A 58 1.39 -11.52 -5.77
C MET A 58 2.03 -11.36 -7.16
N GLY A 59 2.59 -12.43 -7.71
CA GLY A 59 3.29 -12.44 -8.99
C GLY A 59 4.48 -11.48 -9.04
N ALA A 60 4.73 -10.91 -10.21
CA ALA A 60 5.89 -10.05 -10.48
C ALA A 60 5.99 -8.84 -9.54
N GLY A 61 4.85 -8.32 -9.05
CA GLY A 61 4.82 -7.19 -8.12
C GLY A 61 5.49 -7.49 -6.77
N PHE A 62 5.55 -8.76 -6.36
CA PHE A 62 6.08 -9.17 -5.06
C PHE A 62 7.51 -8.67 -4.81
N LEU A 63 8.36 -8.65 -5.84
CA LEU A 63 9.74 -8.20 -5.74
C LEU A 63 9.83 -6.77 -5.18
N HIS A 64 8.89 -5.89 -5.55
CA HIS A 64 8.90 -4.48 -5.18
C HIS A 64 8.17 -4.19 -3.86
N ILE A 65 7.52 -5.18 -3.26
CA ILE A 65 6.72 -5.01 -2.04
C ILE A 65 7.56 -4.63 -0.82
N HIS A 66 8.86 -4.93 -0.80
CA HIS A 66 9.71 -4.49 0.31
C HIS A 66 9.72 -2.96 0.45
N HIS A 67 9.64 -2.21 -0.66
CA HIS A 67 9.46 -0.76 -0.62
C HIS A 67 8.11 -0.36 -0.02
N TYR A 68 7.00 -1.01 -0.41
CA TYR A 68 5.71 -0.70 0.22
C TYR A 68 5.74 -0.98 1.73
N CYS A 69 6.34 -2.09 2.16
CA CYS A 69 6.50 -2.42 3.57
C CYS A 69 7.35 -1.39 4.34
N PHE A 70 8.45 -0.91 3.75
CA PHE A 70 9.23 0.17 4.33
C PHE A 70 8.44 1.48 4.38
N ALA A 71 7.67 1.81 3.34
CA ALA A 71 6.82 3.00 3.31
C ALA A 71 5.79 2.98 4.46
N LEU A 72 5.11 1.85 4.66
CA LEU A 72 4.17 1.65 5.76
C LEU A 72 4.85 1.79 7.12
N ASN A 73 6.05 1.22 7.28
CA ASN A 73 6.80 1.31 8.52
C ASN A 73 7.17 2.77 8.86
N PHE A 74 7.75 3.50 7.89
CA PHE A 74 8.08 4.91 8.07
C PHE A 74 6.83 5.77 8.34
N MET A 75 5.73 5.50 7.63
CA MET A 75 4.44 6.15 7.89
C MET A 75 3.96 5.91 9.33
N ASN A 76 4.05 4.68 9.83
CA ASN A 76 3.66 4.34 11.20
C ASN A 76 4.56 5.01 12.25
N ARG A 77 5.88 5.02 12.05
CA ARG A 77 6.81 5.76 12.90
C ARG A 77 6.46 7.25 12.94
N ALA A 78 6.23 7.87 11.78
CA ALA A 78 5.87 9.29 11.70
C ALA A 78 4.54 9.65 12.39
N ARG A 79 3.61 8.69 12.55
CA ARG A 79 2.38 8.87 13.34
C ARG A 79 2.63 8.90 14.84
N GLY A 80 3.64 8.18 15.32
CA GLY A 80 4.07 8.20 16.72
C GLY A 80 4.92 9.42 17.10
N MET A 81 5.38 10.20 16.12
CA MET A 81 6.22 11.38 16.33
C MET A 81 5.39 12.66 16.44
N SER A 82 5.88 13.60 17.26
CA SER A 82 5.32 14.97 17.29
C SER A 82 5.47 15.66 15.94
N SER A 83 4.51 16.51 15.57
CA SER A 83 4.62 17.34 14.36
C SER A 83 5.81 18.31 14.40
N SER A 84 6.26 18.69 15.59
CA SER A 84 7.44 19.54 15.83
C SER A 84 8.77 18.77 15.87
N ASP A 85 8.73 17.44 15.81
CA ASP A 85 9.93 16.62 15.79
C ASP A 85 10.71 16.86 14.49
N LYS A 86 11.98 17.27 14.63
CA LYS A 86 12.87 17.58 13.51
C LYS A 86 13.10 16.38 12.59
N ASP A 87 13.04 15.16 13.13
CA ASP A 87 13.31 13.94 12.37
C ASP A 87 12.07 13.46 11.60
N ARG A 88 10.87 13.89 11.99
CA ARG A 88 9.60 13.46 11.38
C ARG A 88 9.54 13.79 9.89
N ARG A 89 10.12 14.92 9.47
CA ARG A 89 10.19 15.30 8.06
C ARG A 89 11.01 14.30 7.25
N GLY A 90 12.16 13.87 7.77
CA GLY A 90 13.01 12.87 7.12
C GLY A 90 12.32 11.51 7.03
N VAL A 91 11.64 11.09 8.10
CA VAL A 91 10.86 9.84 8.14
C VAL A 91 9.73 9.85 7.11
N LEU A 92 8.96 10.94 7.01
CA LEU A 92 7.92 11.10 5.99
C LEU A 92 8.51 11.12 4.57
N GLY A 93 9.67 11.76 4.38
CA GLY A 93 10.40 11.73 3.11
C GLY A 93 10.79 10.32 2.70
N ALA A 94 11.29 9.51 3.63
CA ALA A 94 11.61 8.11 3.38
C ALA A 94 10.38 7.28 3.00
N ALA A 95 9.22 7.52 3.65
CA ALA A 95 7.97 6.89 3.25
C ALA A 95 7.60 7.23 1.80
N MET A 96 7.68 8.51 1.42
CA MET A 96 7.37 8.98 0.06
C MET A 96 8.26 8.34 -1.01
N THR A 97 9.58 8.31 -0.79
CA THR A 97 10.54 7.66 -1.72
C THR A 97 10.15 6.21 -2.00
N ASN A 98 9.73 5.49 -0.96
CA ASN A 98 9.35 4.10 -1.06
C ASN A 98 7.99 3.90 -1.76
N PHE A 99 6.99 4.75 -1.47
CA PHE A 99 5.72 4.74 -2.20
C PHE A 99 5.91 5.01 -3.70
N ASP A 100 6.74 6.00 -4.04
CA ASP A 100 7.02 6.34 -5.43
C ASP A 100 7.76 5.23 -6.16
N TYR A 101 8.68 4.53 -5.47
CA TYR A 101 9.34 3.37 -6.05
C TYR A 101 8.34 2.27 -6.39
N VAL A 102 7.49 1.84 -5.44
CA VAL A 102 6.59 0.71 -5.69
C VAL A 102 5.56 1.05 -6.77
N LEU A 103 5.03 2.28 -6.79
CA LEU A 103 4.08 2.72 -7.84
C LEU A 103 4.71 2.79 -9.24
N ARG A 104 6.02 3.09 -9.33
CA ARG A 104 6.76 3.13 -10.60
C ARG A 104 7.14 1.74 -11.12
N ASN A 105 7.39 0.79 -10.22
CA ASN A 105 7.90 -0.54 -10.58
C ASN A 105 6.83 -1.64 -10.52
N THR A 106 5.57 -1.28 -10.28
CA THR A 106 4.44 -2.23 -10.37
C THR A 106 3.51 -1.80 -11.49
N GLN A 107 2.78 -2.78 -12.03
CA GLN A 107 1.84 -2.55 -13.13
C GLN A 107 0.66 -1.66 -12.68
N ALA A 108 -0.06 -1.10 -13.66
CA ALA A 108 -1.20 -0.21 -13.40
C ALA A 108 -2.38 -0.96 -12.75
N ASP A 109 -2.53 -2.24 -13.06
CA ASP A 109 -3.55 -3.16 -12.54
C ASP A 109 -3.10 -3.90 -11.26
N PHE A 110 -1.91 -3.60 -10.73
CA PHE A 110 -1.42 -4.25 -9.53
C PHE A 110 -2.39 -4.02 -8.36
N TYR A 111 -2.94 -5.09 -7.81
CA TYR A 111 -4.12 -5.03 -6.94
C TYR A 111 -3.93 -4.24 -5.64
N LEU A 112 -2.69 -4.01 -5.17
CA LEU A 112 -2.41 -3.13 -4.02
C LEU A 112 -2.33 -1.64 -4.40
N ARG A 113 -2.36 -1.28 -5.68
CA ARG A 113 -2.22 0.11 -6.13
C ARG A 113 -3.22 1.07 -5.47
N PRO A 114 -4.53 0.75 -5.33
CA PRO A 114 -5.46 1.62 -4.61
C PRO A 114 -5.01 1.89 -3.16
N GLU A 115 -4.58 0.84 -2.46
CA GLU A 115 -4.13 0.95 -1.06
C GLU A 115 -2.81 1.74 -0.94
N ILE A 116 -1.87 1.51 -1.87
CA ILE A 116 -0.59 2.24 -1.95
C ILE A 116 -0.84 3.73 -2.20
N LEU A 117 -1.70 4.07 -3.16
CA LEU A 117 -2.09 5.45 -3.47
C LEU A 117 -2.77 6.11 -2.26
N MET A 118 -3.70 5.42 -1.61
CA MET A 118 -4.35 5.91 -0.41
C MET A 118 -3.34 6.21 0.70
N ASN A 119 -2.42 5.28 1.00
CA ASN A 119 -1.42 5.45 2.04
C ASN A 119 -0.40 6.56 1.70
N ARG A 120 -0.05 6.72 0.41
CA ARG A 120 0.76 7.85 -0.06
C ARG A 120 0.02 9.17 0.13
N GLY A 121 -1.27 9.24 -0.20
CA GLY A 121 -2.12 10.41 0.02
C GLY A 121 -2.21 10.81 1.50
N ILE A 122 -2.40 9.85 2.40
CA ILE A 122 -2.38 10.10 3.85
C ILE A 122 -1.02 10.63 4.31
N THR A 123 0.07 10.07 3.78
CA THR A 123 1.44 10.52 4.09
C THR A 123 1.69 11.95 3.58
N LEU A 124 1.23 12.29 2.37
CA LEU A 124 1.27 13.65 1.81
C LEU A 124 0.50 14.63 2.70
N SER A 125 -0.67 14.25 3.22
CA SER A 125 -1.40 15.06 4.19
C SER A 125 -0.59 15.29 5.47
N MET A 126 0.10 14.28 5.99
CA MET A 126 0.95 14.43 7.18
C MET A 126 2.12 15.40 6.94
N MET A 127 2.50 15.60 5.67
CA MET A 127 3.48 16.58 5.19
C MET A 127 2.87 17.94 4.83
N ASN A 128 1.58 18.17 5.08
CA ASN A 128 0.83 19.37 4.69
C ASN A 128 0.77 19.62 3.16
N ARG A 129 0.95 18.56 2.35
CA ARG A 129 0.85 18.59 0.88
C ARG A 129 -0.57 18.19 0.44
N VAL A 130 -1.57 18.95 0.89
CA VAL A 130 -2.99 18.57 0.82
C VAL A 130 -3.49 18.41 -0.62
N GLY A 131 -3.08 19.27 -1.55
CA GLY A 131 -3.52 19.18 -2.95
C GLY A 131 -3.09 17.86 -3.62
N GLU A 132 -1.86 17.43 -3.37
CA GLU A 132 -1.34 16.16 -3.89
C GLU A 132 -2.00 14.96 -3.20
N ALA A 133 -2.24 15.06 -1.89
CA ALA A 133 -2.97 14.06 -1.13
C ALA A 133 -4.37 13.79 -1.70
N VAL A 134 -5.10 14.85 -2.05
CA VAL A 134 -6.42 14.75 -2.69
C VAL A 134 -6.33 14.02 -4.02
N GLY A 135 -5.34 14.35 -4.85
CA GLY A 135 -5.14 13.68 -6.15
C GLY A 135 -4.89 12.17 -6.01
N ASP A 136 -4.07 11.76 -5.06
CA ASP A 136 -3.80 10.33 -4.81
C ASP A 136 -5.01 9.59 -4.26
N LEU A 137 -5.77 10.21 -3.35
CA LEU A 137 -6.98 9.61 -2.80
C LEU A 137 -8.08 9.46 -3.86
N MET A 138 -8.21 10.41 -4.78
CA MET A 138 -9.12 10.31 -5.91
C MET A 138 -8.73 9.15 -6.84
N LYS A 139 -7.44 9.01 -7.17
CA LYS A 139 -6.95 7.87 -7.97
C LYS A 139 -7.14 6.53 -7.27
N ALA A 140 -7.01 6.49 -5.94
CA ALA A 140 -7.28 5.29 -5.16
C ALA A 140 -8.77 4.89 -5.26
N ILE A 141 -9.68 5.86 -5.16
CA ILE A 141 -11.13 5.65 -5.30
C ILE A 141 -11.51 5.21 -6.72
N GLU A 142 -10.90 5.83 -7.74
CA GLU A 142 -11.13 5.47 -9.14
C GLU A 142 -10.69 4.04 -9.44
N ALA A 143 -9.52 3.64 -8.92
CA ALA A 143 -8.98 2.30 -9.11
C ALA A 143 -9.75 1.23 -8.31
N ASP A 144 -10.25 1.56 -7.12
CA ASP A 144 -11.14 0.70 -6.33
C ASP A 144 -12.19 1.51 -5.56
N PRO A 145 -13.41 1.63 -6.12
CA PRO A 145 -14.52 2.29 -5.44
C PRO A 145 -14.94 1.59 -4.14
N LYS A 146 -14.51 0.35 -3.91
CA LYS A 146 -14.77 -0.42 -2.68
C LYS A 146 -13.68 -0.21 -1.61
N GLN A 147 -12.89 0.86 -1.70
CA GLN A 147 -11.92 1.23 -0.68
C GLN A 147 -12.45 2.31 0.28
N PRO A 148 -13.12 1.94 1.39
CA PRO A 148 -13.81 2.91 2.27
C PRO A 148 -12.84 3.89 2.94
N ARG A 149 -11.63 3.45 3.26
CA ARG A 149 -10.61 4.28 3.91
C ARG A 149 -10.16 5.46 3.04
N ALA A 150 -10.21 5.32 1.71
CA ALA A 150 -9.87 6.40 0.79
C ALA A 150 -10.91 7.53 0.84
N TYR A 151 -12.20 7.18 0.88
CA TYR A 151 -13.29 8.16 1.06
C TYR A 151 -13.22 8.87 2.40
N VAL A 152 -12.94 8.14 3.50
CA VAL A 152 -12.76 8.77 4.82
C VAL A 152 -11.60 9.76 4.79
N ALA A 153 -10.43 9.34 4.32
CA ALA A 153 -9.27 10.23 4.26
C ALA A 153 -9.52 11.45 3.36
N LEU A 154 -10.20 11.28 2.22
CA LEU A 154 -10.52 12.39 1.32
C LEU A 154 -11.53 13.37 1.95
N ALA A 155 -12.53 12.85 2.66
CA ALA A 155 -13.47 13.66 3.40
C ALA A 155 -12.81 14.40 4.57
N ASP A 156 -11.81 13.82 5.23
CA ASP A 156 -10.98 14.49 6.25
C ASP A 156 -10.25 15.68 5.64
N MET A 157 -9.69 15.53 4.45
CA MET A 157 -9.02 16.62 3.75
C MET A 157 -9.98 17.74 3.37
N TYR A 158 -11.20 17.43 2.92
CA TYR A 158 -12.18 18.47 2.62
C TYR A 158 -12.72 19.15 3.89
N SER A 159 -12.94 18.39 4.96
CA SER A 159 -13.35 18.94 6.26
C SER A 159 -12.30 19.87 6.86
N SER A 160 -11.01 19.52 6.78
CA SER A 160 -9.93 20.38 7.29
C SER A 160 -9.82 21.70 6.53
N GLN A 161 -10.22 21.70 5.25
CA GLN A 161 -10.37 22.89 4.40
C GLN A 161 -11.70 23.64 4.64
N LYS A 162 -12.47 23.26 5.68
CA LYS A 162 -13.81 23.79 5.98
C LYS A 162 -14.84 23.57 4.87
N ASN A 163 -14.56 22.67 3.91
CA ASN A 163 -15.49 22.29 2.86
C ASN A 163 -16.33 21.08 3.31
N ARG A 164 -17.22 21.33 4.28
CA ARG A 164 -18.06 20.30 4.88
C ARG A 164 -19.03 19.67 3.88
N ALA A 165 -19.55 20.46 2.92
CA ALA A 165 -20.44 19.97 1.87
C ALA A 165 -19.74 18.90 1.03
N LYS A 166 -18.56 19.21 0.48
CA LYS A 166 -17.79 18.26 -0.32
C LYS A 166 -17.33 17.05 0.49
N ALA A 167 -17.02 17.22 1.77
CA ALA A 167 -16.72 16.10 2.65
C ALA A 167 -17.93 15.15 2.81
N LEU A 168 -19.14 15.70 3.00
CA LEU A 168 -20.37 14.92 3.09
C LEU A 168 -20.67 14.21 1.77
N ASP A 169 -20.50 14.88 0.64
CA ASP A 169 -20.70 14.29 -0.70
C ASP A 169 -19.74 13.11 -0.92
N THR A 170 -18.45 13.27 -0.60
CA THR A 170 -17.46 12.19 -0.68
C THR A 170 -17.86 10.98 0.16
N ILE A 171 -18.32 11.18 1.40
CA ILE A 171 -18.73 10.06 2.26
C ILE A 171 -20.05 9.44 1.79
N THR A 172 -20.96 10.25 1.26
CA THR A 172 -22.21 9.79 0.65
C THR A 172 -21.88 8.83 -0.48
N GLU A 173 -20.96 9.19 -1.37
CA GLU A 173 -20.51 8.30 -2.45
C GLU A 173 -19.80 7.05 -1.92
N GLY A 174 -18.93 7.21 -0.93
CA GLY A 174 -18.29 6.09 -0.25
C GLY A 174 -19.29 5.07 0.29
N LEU A 175 -20.39 5.51 0.90
CA LEU A 175 -21.46 4.65 1.39
C LEU A 175 -22.25 3.97 0.27
N ARG A 176 -22.42 4.62 -0.88
CA ARG A 176 -23.08 4.02 -2.04
C ARG A 176 -22.28 2.82 -2.56
N HIS A 177 -20.95 2.91 -2.59
CA HIS A 177 -20.09 1.80 -3.02
C HIS A 177 -19.78 0.78 -1.93
N ASN A 178 -19.85 1.19 -0.66
CA ASN A 178 -19.46 0.40 0.50
C ASN A 178 -20.58 0.39 1.55
N PRO A 179 -21.76 -0.16 1.21
CA PRO A 179 -22.89 -0.16 2.13
C PRO A 179 -22.57 -0.96 3.39
N GLY A 180 -22.95 -0.45 4.55
CA GLY A 180 -22.76 -1.13 5.84
C GLY A 180 -21.43 -0.88 6.54
N ILE A 181 -20.48 -0.18 5.92
CA ILE A 181 -19.19 0.11 6.58
C ILE A 181 -19.37 1.15 7.69
N LYS A 182 -19.20 0.71 8.95
CA LYS A 182 -19.42 1.52 10.16
C LYS A 182 -18.63 2.84 10.17
N SER A 183 -17.38 2.84 9.69
CA SER A 183 -16.56 4.06 9.66
C SER A 183 -17.13 5.14 8.73
N LEU A 184 -17.66 4.74 7.57
CA LEU A 184 -18.33 5.64 6.64
C LEU A 184 -19.67 6.12 7.19
N GLN A 185 -20.45 5.24 7.81
CA GLN A 185 -21.72 5.58 8.46
C GLN A 185 -21.55 6.60 9.59
N ARG A 186 -20.57 6.35 10.46
CA ARG A 186 -20.18 7.26 11.54
C ARG A 186 -19.82 8.62 10.96
N ARG A 187 -18.94 8.63 9.95
CA ARG A 187 -18.47 9.88 9.36
C ARG A 187 -19.57 10.64 8.62
N TYR A 188 -20.50 9.95 7.97
CA TYR A 188 -21.66 10.53 7.30
C TYR A 188 -22.52 11.33 8.30
N THR A 189 -22.84 10.72 9.44
CA THR A 189 -23.62 11.37 10.51
C THR A 189 -22.86 12.55 11.13
N GLU A 190 -21.56 12.40 11.40
CA GLU A 190 -20.70 13.49 11.91
C GLU A 190 -20.64 14.69 10.96
N LEU A 191 -20.82 14.46 9.65
CA LEU A 191 -20.83 15.49 8.62
C LEU A 191 -22.24 16.07 8.37
N GLY A 192 -23.27 15.55 9.04
CA GLY A 192 -24.65 16.06 8.98
C GLY A 192 -25.56 15.30 8.01
N GLY A 193 -25.13 14.14 7.53
CA GLY A 193 -25.98 13.22 6.77
C GLY A 193 -27.17 12.73 7.60
N LYS A 194 -28.29 12.45 6.92
CA LYS A 194 -29.55 11.98 7.54
C LYS A 194 -29.87 10.56 7.13
N LEU A 195 -30.55 9.82 8.01
CA LEU A 195 -31.07 8.48 7.72
C LEU A 195 -32.34 8.55 6.84
N PRO A 196 -32.63 7.51 6.04
CA PRO A 196 -31.81 6.30 5.83
C PRO A 196 -30.49 6.59 5.10
N TYR A 197 -29.52 5.69 5.21
CA TYR A 197 -28.25 5.85 4.48
C TYR A 197 -28.49 5.87 2.96
N PRO A 198 -27.59 6.48 2.18
CA PRO A 198 -27.69 6.51 0.72
C PRO A 198 -27.87 5.11 0.14
N ALA A 199 -28.78 4.98 -0.84
CA ALA A 199 -28.97 3.73 -1.55
C ALA A 199 -27.67 3.30 -2.24
N PRO A 200 -27.31 2.00 -2.25
CA PRO A 200 -26.12 1.52 -2.92
C PRO A 200 -26.06 1.98 -4.38
N ALA A 201 -24.85 2.20 -4.90
CA ALA A 201 -24.65 2.42 -6.32
C ALA A 201 -25.13 1.19 -7.08
N GLU A 202 -25.93 1.38 -8.14
CA GLU A 202 -26.29 0.28 -9.02
C GLU A 202 -25.02 -0.30 -9.66
N PRO A 203 -24.93 -1.63 -9.82
CA PRO A 203 -23.79 -2.22 -10.50
C PRO A 203 -23.74 -1.66 -11.91
N VAL A 204 -22.69 -0.90 -12.22
CA VAL A 204 -22.42 -0.50 -13.60
C VAL A 204 -22.20 -1.81 -14.37
N PRO A 205 -22.99 -2.11 -15.42
CA PRO A 205 -22.75 -3.28 -16.24
C PRO A 205 -21.32 -3.16 -16.76
N VAL A 206 -20.47 -4.13 -16.41
CA VAL A 206 -19.15 -4.24 -17.01
C VAL A 206 -19.42 -4.53 -18.49
N ALA A 207 -19.31 -3.49 -19.33
CA ALA A 207 -19.28 -3.69 -20.76
C ALA A 207 -18.03 -4.53 -21.01
N VAL A 208 -18.26 -5.82 -21.26
CA VAL A 208 -17.25 -6.71 -21.81
C VAL A 208 -16.82 -6.02 -23.10
N GLN A 209 -15.63 -5.41 -23.07
CA GLN A 209 -14.98 -4.99 -24.29
C GLN A 209 -14.77 -6.27 -25.08
N ALA A 210 -15.63 -6.50 -26.05
CA ALA A 210 -15.39 -7.51 -27.05
C ALA A 210 -14.08 -7.12 -27.73
N ASP A 211 -13.06 -7.97 -27.55
CA ASP A 211 -11.87 -7.95 -28.37
C ASP A 211 -12.31 -7.93 -29.83
N THR A 212 -12.26 -6.76 -30.43
CA THR A 212 -12.28 -6.63 -31.88
C THR A 212 -10.83 -6.53 -32.29
N ASP A 213 -10.18 -7.70 -32.30
CA ASP A 213 -9.01 -7.93 -33.14
C ASP A 213 -9.45 -7.77 -34.60
N ALA A 214 -9.62 -6.51 -35.02
CA ALA A 214 -9.63 -6.13 -36.42
C ALA A 214 -8.18 -6.15 -36.90
N ALA A 215 -7.72 -7.35 -37.28
CA ALA A 215 -6.50 -7.52 -38.04
C ALA A 215 -6.58 -6.64 -39.32
N PRO A 216 -5.56 -5.83 -39.64
CA PRO A 216 -5.53 -5.09 -40.90
C PRO A 216 -5.35 -6.10 -42.04
N THR A 217 -6.29 -6.03 -42.98
CA THR A 217 -6.31 -6.79 -44.23
C THR A 217 -5.04 -6.49 -45.05
N ILE A 218 -4.21 -7.50 -45.30
CA ILE A 218 -3.14 -7.45 -46.30
C ILE A 218 -3.61 -8.22 -47.54
N GLU A 219 -3.65 -7.53 -48.67
CA GLU A 219 -3.93 -8.06 -50.01
C GLU A 219 -2.88 -9.11 -50.46
N PRO A 220 -3.25 -10.15 -51.22
CA PRO A 220 -2.38 -11.31 -51.48
C PRO A 220 -1.52 -11.13 -52.74
N GLY A 221 -0.23 -11.46 -52.65
CA GLY A 221 0.69 -11.47 -53.78
C GLY A 221 1.82 -12.51 -53.66
N SER A 222 1.61 -13.65 -54.32
CA SER A 222 2.60 -14.62 -54.86
C SER A 222 3.57 -15.37 -53.90
N THR A 223 3.33 -16.68 -53.76
CA THR A 223 4.30 -17.73 -53.41
C THR A 223 5.03 -18.24 -54.68
N PRO A 224 6.18 -18.94 -54.56
CA PRO A 224 6.22 -20.40 -54.28
C PRO A 224 7.21 -20.78 -53.13
N ALA A 225 6.83 -21.67 -52.19
CA ALA A 225 7.11 -23.13 -52.09
C ALA A 225 8.62 -23.49 -52.00
N ALA A 226 9.16 -24.33 -51.11
CA ALA A 226 8.70 -25.30 -50.09
C ALA A 226 9.80 -25.39 -48.97
N GLU A 227 9.73 -26.05 -47.81
CA GLU A 227 9.37 -27.44 -47.47
C GLU A 227 9.34 -27.62 -45.92
N SER A 228 8.46 -28.53 -45.43
CA SER A 228 8.40 -29.34 -44.18
C SER A 228 9.39 -29.14 -43.01
N ALA A 229 9.12 -29.44 -41.73
CA ALA A 229 8.00 -29.94 -40.93
C ALA A 229 8.47 -29.83 -39.46
N ASP A 230 7.61 -29.53 -38.49
CA ASP A 230 7.43 -30.42 -37.33
C ASP A 230 6.21 -30.03 -36.49
N SER A 231 5.56 -31.06 -35.97
CA SER A 231 4.29 -31.02 -35.25
C SER A 231 4.54 -31.07 -33.75
N ALA A 232 4.03 -30.09 -32.98
CA ALA A 232 3.96 -30.20 -31.53
C ALA A 232 2.61 -29.65 -31.03
N SER A 233 1.84 -30.56 -30.44
CA SER A 233 0.51 -30.37 -29.89
C SER A 233 0.51 -29.40 -28.72
N SER A 234 -0.43 -28.44 -28.71
CA SER A 234 -0.68 -27.54 -27.57
C SER A 234 -1.39 -28.28 -26.42
N PRO A 235 -1.10 -27.97 -25.14
CA PRO A 235 -1.88 -28.48 -24.01
C PRO A 235 -3.20 -27.70 -23.84
N PRO A 236 -4.21 -28.28 -23.17
CA PRO A 236 -5.52 -27.67 -23.04
C PRO A 236 -5.52 -26.48 -22.08
N ALA A 237 -6.36 -25.49 -22.40
CA ALA A 237 -6.60 -24.30 -21.60
C ALA A 237 -7.07 -24.64 -20.19
N GLU A 238 -6.33 -24.16 -19.20
CA GLU A 238 -6.69 -24.27 -17.79
C GLU A 238 -7.78 -23.22 -17.48
N ALA A 239 -8.85 -23.66 -16.79
CA ALA A 239 -9.96 -22.80 -16.42
C ALA A 239 -9.51 -21.65 -15.49
N PRO A 240 -10.16 -20.47 -15.52
CA PRO A 240 -9.75 -19.33 -14.71
C PRO A 240 -9.82 -19.67 -13.22
N VAL A 241 -8.66 -19.69 -12.56
CA VAL A 241 -8.55 -19.86 -11.12
C VAL A 241 -8.95 -18.54 -10.46
N GLU A 242 -10.05 -18.53 -9.71
CA GLU A 242 -10.45 -17.36 -8.92
C GLU A 242 -9.33 -16.98 -7.93
N PRO A 243 -8.95 -15.69 -7.84
CA PRO A 243 -7.92 -15.26 -6.90
C PRO A 243 -8.35 -15.48 -5.45
N PRO A 244 -7.42 -15.84 -4.54
CA PRO A 244 -7.74 -16.17 -3.16
C PRO A 244 -8.34 -14.96 -2.43
N LYS A 245 -9.46 -15.17 -1.71
CA LYS A 245 -10.13 -14.13 -0.91
C LYS A 245 -9.29 -13.81 0.34
N ILE A 246 -8.80 -12.58 0.47
CA ILE A 246 -7.82 -12.14 1.48
C ILE A 246 -8.50 -11.42 2.67
N GLY A 247 -9.82 -11.55 2.86
CA GLY A 247 -10.57 -10.74 3.84
C GLY A 247 -11.67 -11.43 4.64
N SER A 248 -12.41 -10.65 5.43
CA SER A 248 -13.50 -11.10 6.30
C SER A 248 -14.79 -11.45 5.51
N PRO A 249 -15.80 -12.09 6.13
CA PRO A 249 -17.05 -12.43 5.46
C PRO A 249 -17.79 -11.22 4.85
N THR A 250 -17.57 -10.02 5.38
CA THR A 250 -18.19 -8.76 4.93
C THR A 250 -17.29 -7.92 4.02
N ASN A 251 -15.98 -8.22 3.96
CA ASN A 251 -15.05 -7.57 3.05
C ASN A 251 -13.92 -8.54 2.65
N PRO A 252 -14.04 -9.26 1.51
CA PRO A 252 -13.09 -10.28 1.08
C PRO A 252 -11.73 -9.73 0.63
N TYR A 253 -11.54 -8.40 0.69
CA TYR A 253 -10.30 -7.72 0.33
C TYR A 253 -9.64 -6.99 1.52
N CYS A 254 -10.26 -6.97 2.71
CA CYS A 254 -9.67 -6.37 3.92
C CYS A 254 -9.35 -7.42 4.99
N ARG A 255 -8.05 -7.58 5.31
CA ARG A 255 -7.55 -8.59 6.25
C ARG A 255 -7.58 -8.19 7.73
N PHE A 256 -7.58 -6.89 8.05
CA PHE A 256 -7.50 -6.38 9.45
C PHE A 256 -8.54 -5.30 9.77
N CYS A 257 -9.72 -5.40 9.16
CA CYS A 257 -10.85 -4.58 9.57
C CYS A 257 -11.46 -5.19 10.84
N PRO A 258 -11.65 -4.44 11.94
CA PRO A 258 -12.47 -4.93 13.06
C PRO A 258 -13.93 -5.07 12.59
N ASP A 259 -14.59 -6.15 13.02
CA ASP A 259 -15.99 -6.45 12.64
C ASP A 259 -16.99 -5.35 13.04
#